data_AF-F4BXJ6-F1
#
_entry.id   AF-F4BXJ6-F1
#
_cell.length_a   1.000
_cell.length_b   1.000
_cell.length_c   1.000
_cell.angle_alpha   90.00
_cell.angle_beta   90.00
_cell.angle_gamma   90.00
#
_symmetry.space_group_name_H-M   'P 1'
#
loop_
_entity.id
_entity.type
_entity.pdbx_description
1 polymer ?
#
loop_
_entity_poly.entity_id
_entity_poly.type
_entity_poly.pdbx_seq_one_letter_code
_entity_poly.pdbx_strand_id
1 'polypeptide(L)'
;MISFSKPSFDEEEKARDFAAWHQETYNRIKRISDQIPEEDKPEVLFNSHELGTKYTAGGSRYDQSLKLAGARNLIDKIVKEDSPFYGKTSVDVEPEWVMEQNPEYIFTSYLNPNSNAGFETEDVSGAAESVQAISNQTEFSELDAIKNGNVYYIDNFLVGGGGLNPIGAAYLGKLLHPEEFEEIKPDELLREYLAFYSTETEPKGVFLYPFLEEQV
;
A
#
# COMPACT_ATOMS: atom_id res chain seq x y z
N MET A 1 -28.93 1.03 -24.53
CA MET A 1 -29.56 1.59 -23.31
C MET A 1 -29.17 0.68 -22.17
N ILE A 2 -28.19 1.07 -21.35
CA ILE A 2 -27.87 0.33 -20.12
C ILE A 2 -28.94 0.73 -19.12
N SER A 3 -29.84 -0.19 -18.79
CA SER A 3 -30.86 0.00 -17.77
C SER A 3 -30.19 -0.16 -16.41
N PHE A 4 -29.96 0.94 -15.71
CA PHE A 4 -29.64 0.89 -14.28
C PHE A 4 -30.94 0.53 -13.54
N SER A 5 -31.11 -0.75 -13.19
CA SER A 5 -32.15 -1.12 -12.22
C SER A 5 -31.80 -0.48 -10.88
N LYS A 6 -32.79 0.12 -10.21
CA LYS A 6 -32.60 0.56 -8.82
C LYS A 6 -32.23 -0.65 -7.96
N PRO A 7 -31.24 -0.52 -7.06
CA PRO A 7 -30.90 -1.60 -6.14
C PRO A 7 -32.13 -1.97 -5.29
N SER A 8 -32.21 -3.25 -4.94
CA SER A 8 -33.19 -3.77 -4.00
C SER A 8 -32.92 -3.25 -2.58
N PHE A 9 -33.93 -3.31 -1.69
CA PHE A 9 -33.78 -2.88 -0.29
C PHE A 9 -32.63 -3.59 0.44
N ASP A 10 -32.39 -4.87 0.15
CA ASP A 10 -31.27 -5.66 0.69
C ASP A 10 -29.91 -5.17 0.18
N GLU A 11 -29.84 -4.73 -1.09
CA GLU A 11 -28.62 -4.13 -1.65
C GLU A 11 -28.35 -2.72 -1.07
N GLU A 12 -29.38 -1.95 -0.77
CA GLU A 12 -29.24 -0.64 -0.11
C GLU A 12 -28.77 -0.76 1.35
N GLU A 13 -29.25 -1.76 2.09
CA GLU A 13 -28.81 -2.05 3.46
C GLU A 13 -27.33 -2.49 3.48
N LYS A 14 -26.94 -3.45 2.64
CA LYS A 14 -25.55 -3.90 2.50
C LYS A 14 -24.60 -2.77 2.11
N ALA A 15 -25.01 -1.89 1.20
CA ALA A 15 -24.21 -0.74 0.81
C ALA A 15 -24.01 0.25 1.98
N ARG A 16 -25.03 0.43 2.83
CA ARG A 16 -24.94 1.28 4.03
C ARG A 16 -24.01 0.67 5.07
N ASP A 17 -24.12 -0.63 5.32
CA ASP A 17 -23.27 -1.34 6.28
C ASP A 17 -21.81 -1.33 5.84
N PHE A 18 -21.55 -1.57 4.55
CA PHE A 18 -20.21 -1.44 3.96
C PHE A 18 -19.65 -0.02 4.13
N ALA A 19 -20.44 1.02 3.81
CA ALA A 19 -19.99 2.40 3.93
C ALA A 19 -19.70 2.79 5.39
N ALA A 20 -20.51 2.32 6.34
CA ALA A 20 -20.29 2.54 7.77
C ALA A 20 -19.01 1.85 8.25
N TRP A 21 -18.84 0.56 7.92
CA TRP A 21 -17.64 -0.22 8.24
C TRP A 21 -16.37 0.41 7.64
N HIS A 22 -16.41 0.82 6.36
CA HIS A 22 -15.27 1.43 5.68
C HIS A 22 -14.88 2.75 6.37
N GLN A 23 -15.85 3.61 6.66
CA GLN A 23 -15.62 4.90 7.29
C GLN A 23 -15.08 4.74 8.73
N GLU A 24 -15.60 3.78 9.49
CA GLU A 24 -15.11 3.45 10.83
C GLU A 24 -13.67 2.93 10.78
N THR A 25 -13.38 1.99 9.88
CA THR A 25 -12.05 1.41 9.67
C THR A 25 -11.04 2.49 9.28
N TYR A 26 -11.38 3.34 8.30
CA TYR A 26 -10.57 4.48 7.89
C TYR A 26 -10.27 5.41 9.07
N ASN A 27 -11.31 5.80 9.84
CA ASN A 27 -11.14 6.71 10.97
C ASN A 27 -10.33 6.12 12.11
N ARG A 28 -10.44 4.81 12.35
CA ARG A 28 -9.64 4.09 13.34
C ARG A 28 -8.16 4.14 12.98
N ILE A 29 -7.81 3.78 11.74
CA ILE A 29 -6.43 3.79 11.25
C ILE A 29 -5.88 5.22 11.24
N LYS A 30 -6.66 6.17 10.71
CA LYS A 30 -6.25 7.58 10.68
C LYS A 30 -5.96 8.12 12.08
N ARG A 31 -6.76 7.77 13.08
CA ARG A 31 -6.54 8.21 14.47
C ARG A 31 -5.21 7.72 15.02
N ILE A 32 -4.83 6.47 14.71
CA ILE A 32 -3.52 5.92 15.09
C ILE A 32 -2.42 6.69 14.36
N SER A 33 -2.49 6.81 13.04
CA SER A 33 -1.45 7.50 12.24
C SER A 33 -1.29 8.99 12.58
N ASP A 34 -2.37 9.66 12.98
CA ASP A 34 -2.34 11.07 13.40
C ASP A 34 -1.65 11.28 14.76
N GLN A 35 -1.52 10.23 15.58
CA GLN A 35 -0.85 10.29 16.87
C GLN A 35 0.66 10.05 16.77
N ILE A 36 1.13 9.53 15.63
CA ILE A 36 2.54 9.30 15.36
C ILE A 36 3.20 10.65 15.05
N PRO A 37 4.25 11.06 15.81
CA PRO A 37 5.00 12.27 15.54
C PRO A 37 5.57 12.27 14.11
N GLU A 38 5.66 13.43 13.48
CA GLU A 38 6.07 13.53 12.08
C GLU A 38 7.51 13.05 11.86
N GLU A 39 8.36 13.27 12.86
CA GLU A 39 9.75 12.81 12.92
C GLU A 39 9.90 11.28 13.02
N ASP A 40 8.88 10.59 13.54
CA ASP A 40 8.87 9.14 13.71
C ASP A 40 8.26 8.44 12.50
N LYS A 41 7.66 9.19 11.56
CA LYS A 41 7.13 8.62 10.31
C LYS A 41 8.27 8.34 9.32
N PRO A 42 8.44 7.09 8.89
CA PRO A 42 9.52 6.74 7.98
C PRO A 42 9.31 7.36 6.59
N GLU A 43 10.41 7.73 5.93
CA GLU A 43 10.39 8.13 4.53
C GLU A 43 10.38 6.90 3.62
N VAL A 44 9.36 6.85 2.74
CA VAL A 44 9.12 5.69 1.88
C VAL A 44 9.15 6.09 0.41
N LEU A 45 9.71 5.21 -0.40
CA LEU A 45 9.64 5.28 -1.86
C LEU A 45 8.68 4.19 -2.35
N PHE A 46 7.74 4.53 -3.22
CA PHE A 46 6.76 3.56 -3.73
C PHE A 46 6.70 3.57 -5.25
N ASN A 47 6.93 2.43 -5.89
CA ASN A 47 6.70 2.26 -7.33
C ASN A 47 5.41 1.46 -7.60
N SER A 48 4.58 1.96 -8.51
CA SER A 48 3.36 1.29 -8.95
C SER A 48 3.51 0.88 -10.42
N HIS A 49 3.03 -0.31 -10.78
CA HIS A 49 2.83 -0.78 -12.17
C HIS A 49 4.07 -0.96 -13.07
N GLU A 50 5.23 -0.43 -12.73
CA GLU A 50 6.48 -0.64 -13.48
C GLU A 50 7.71 -0.63 -12.56
N LEU A 51 8.77 -1.32 -12.99
CA LEU A 51 10.11 -1.19 -12.45
C LEU A 51 10.83 -0.01 -13.11
N GLY A 52 11.69 0.65 -12.35
CA GLY A 52 12.53 1.75 -12.81
C GLY A 52 12.30 3.02 -11.99
N THR A 53 12.35 4.16 -12.67
CA THR A 53 12.44 5.50 -12.08
C THR A 53 11.10 6.17 -11.77
N LYS A 54 9.98 5.47 -11.95
CA LYS A 54 8.64 6.03 -11.72
C LYS A 54 8.11 5.73 -10.34
N TYR A 55 7.92 6.78 -9.57
CA TYR A 55 7.47 6.71 -8.18
C TYR A 55 6.17 7.45 -7.94
N THR A 56 5.44 6.99 -6.94
CA THR A 56 4.12 7.50 -6.54
C THR A 56 4.15 8.99 -6.26
N ALA A 57 3.37 9.76 -7.02
CA ALA A 57 3.36 11.21 -6.88
C ALA A 57 2.54 11.64 -5.66
N GLY A 58 2.90 12.78 -5.06
CA GLY A 58 2.14 13.41 -3.99
C GLY A 58 0.69 13.66 -4.41
N GLY A 59 -0.26 13.42 -3.50
CA GLY A 59 -1.71 13.57 -3.72
C GLY A 59 -2.37 12.41 -4.47
N SER A 60 -1.60 11.44 -4.98
CA SER A 60 -2.14 10.26 -5.65
C SER A 60 -2.91 9.34 -4.69
N ARG A 61 -3.66 8.38 -5.23
CA ARG A 61 -4.34 7.37 -4.41
C ARG A 61 -3.38 6.48 -3.62
N TYR A 62 -2.19 6.21 -4.14
CA TYR A 62 -1.17 5.44 -3.45
C TYR A 62 -0.57 6.26 -2.31
N ASP A 63 -0.25 7.53 -2.58
CA ASP A 63 0.23 8.47 -1.57
C ASP A 63 -0.75 8.64 -0.40
N GLN A 64 -2.05 8.67 -0.67
CA GLN A 64 -3.08 8.69 0.37
C GLN A 64 -3.03 7.44 1.26
N SER A 65 -2.79 6.25 0.69
CA SER A 65 -2.63 5.01 1.44
C SER A 65 -1.36 5.01 2.29
N LEU A 66 -0.24 5.52 1.75
CA LEU A 66 1.02 5.69 2.49
C LEU A 66 0.83 6.62 3.70
N LYS A 67 0.21 7.78 3.48
CA LYS A 67 -0.05 8.76 4.54
C LYS A 67 -1.01 8.24 5.61
N LEU A 68 -2.03 7.49 5.20
CA LEU A 68 -2.96 6.83 6.12
C LEU A 68 -2.26 5.76 6.99
N ALA A 69 -1.19 5.15 6.48
CA ALA A 69 -0.36 4.21 7.23
C ALA A 69 0.65 4.90 8.19
N GLY A 70 0.70 6.23 8.22
CA GLY A 70 1.72 6.96 8.98
C GLY A 70 3.09 6.99 8.32
N ALA A 71 3.17 6.89 6.98
CA ALA A 71 4.41 7.06 6.24
C ALA A 71 4.52 8.45 5.59
N ARG A 72 5.75 8.89 5.34
CA ARG A 72 6.04 10.08 4.52
C ARG A 72 6.47 9.65 3.13
N ASN A 73 5.73 10.06 2.10
CA ASN A 73 6.14 9.79 0.72
C ASN A 73 7.35 10.66 0.37
N LEU A 74 8.47 10.04 0.02
CA LEU A 74 9.70 10.75 -0.33
C LEU A 74 9.47 11.76 -1.48
N ILE A 75 8.55 11.45 -2.39
CA ILE A 75 8.26 12.28 -3.57
C ILE A 75 7.57 13.61 -3.22
N ASP A 76 6.99 13.76 -2.03
CA ASP A 76 6.40 15.03 -1.57
C ASP A 76 7.45 16.17 -1.47
N LYS A 77 8.75 15.83 -1.41
CA LYS A 77 9.84 16.81 -1.45
C LYS A 77 9.90 17.57 -2.77
N ILE A 78 9.47 16.95 -3.88
CA ILE A 78 9.55 17.49 -5.25
C ILE A 78 8.19 17.64 -5.94
N VAL A 79 7.15 16.94 -5.47
CA VAL A 79 5.77 17.04 -5.98
C VAL A 79 4.83 17.50 -4.85
N LYS A 80 4.72 18.82 -4.69
CA LYS A 80 3.81 19.48 -3.74
C LYS A 80 2.47 19.84 -4.39
N GLU A 81 1.51 20.32 -3.61
CA GLU A 81 0.14 20.66 -4.07
C GLU A 81 0.09 21.63 -5.27
N ASP A 82 1.09 22.50 -5.41
CA ASP A 82 1.21 23.46 -6.51
C ASP A 82 1.92 22.88 -7.76
N SER A 83 2.43 21.66 -7.69
CA SER A 83 3.10 20.97 -8.79
C SER A 83 2.10 20.50 -9.86
N PRO A 84 2.43 20.62 -11.17
CA PRO A 84 1.61 20.06 -12.25
C PRO A 84 1.60 18.52 -12.25
N PHE A 85 2.37 17.87 -11.38
CA PHE A 85 2.38 16.43 -11.18
C PHE A 85 1.59 15.97 -9.95
N TYR A 86 1.10 16.89 -9.11
CA TYR A 86 0.29 16.55 -7.95
C TYR A 86 -0.99 15.82 -8.37
N GLY A 87 -1.33 14.75 -7.66
CA GLY A 87 -2.48 13.89 -7.95
C GLY A 87 -2.30 12.95 -9.16
N LYS A 88 -1.19 13.02 -9.89
CA LYS A 88 -0.87 12.00 -10.92
C LYS A 88 -0.51 10.68 -10.24
N THR A 89 -0.58 9.57 -10.99
CA THR A 89 -0.20 8.26 -10.45
C THR A 89 1.26 8.23 -10.04
N SER A 90 2.16 8.68 -10.92
CA SER A 90 3.60 8.64 -10.70
C SER A 90 4.34 9.76 -11.43
N VAL A 91 5.61 9.94 -11.05
CA VAL A 91 6.59 10.83 -11.68
C VAL A 91 7.91 10.11 -11.88
N ASP A 92 8.60 10.43 -12.96
CA ASP A 92 9.99 10.02 -13.17
C ASP A 92 10.92 10.84 -12.27
N VAL A 93 11.84 10.16 -11.59
CA VAL A 93 12.81 10.74 -10.67
C VAL A 93 14.19 10.20 -10.99
N GLU A 94 15.18 11.09 -11.03
CA GLU A 94 16.57 10.71 -11.30
C GLU A 94 17.10 9.81 -10.17
N PRO A 95 17.75 8.68 -10.51
CA PRO A 95 18.30 7.75 -9.51
C PRO A 95 19.28 8.40 -8.53
N GLU A 96 20.11 9.34 -9.00
CA GLU A 96 21.07 10.03 -8.14
C GLU A 96 20.37 10.82 -7.02
N TRP A 97 19.21 11.42 -7.32
CA TRP A 97 18.43 12.12 -6.30
C TRP A 97 17.87 11.14 -5.27
N VAL A 98 17.38 9.97 -5.70
CA VAL A 98 16.92 8.92 -4.78
C VAL A 98 18.05 8.47 -3.85
N MET A 99 19.27 8.29 -4.40
CA MET A 99 20.47 7.95 -3.63
C MET A 99 20.85 9.02 -2.61
N GLU A 100 20.74 10.30 -2.97
CA GLU A 100 21.00 11.41 -2.06
C GLU A 100 19.95 11.51 -0.93
N GLN A 101 18.70 11.16 -1.21
CA GLN A 101 17.63 11.20 -0.21
C GLN A 101 17.60 9.98 0.71
N ASN A 102 18.06 8.81 0.22
CA ASN A 102 18.21 7.57 0.98
C ASN A 102 16.95 7.16 1.77
N PRO A 103 15.88 6.69 1.10
CA PRO A 103 14.65 6.27 1.78
C PRO A 103 14.88 5.11 2.76
N GLU A 104 14.05 5.05 3.79
CA GLU A 104 14.12 4.01 4.83
C GLU A 104 13.45 2.71 4.38
N TYR A 105 12.42 2.82 3.53
CA TYR A 105 11.67 1.71 2.96
C TYR A 105 11.39 1.92 1.47
N ILE A 106 11.37 0.82 0.73
CA ILE A 106 10.91 0.78 -0.67
C ILE A 106 9.74 -0.19 -0.77
N PHE A 107 8.62 0.30 -1.31
CA PHE A 107 7.43 -0.50 -1.57
C PHE A 107 7.16 -0.60 -3.06
N THR A 108 6.65 -1.75 -3.49
CA THR A 108 6.24 -1.99 -4.87
C THR A 108 4.88 -2.66 -4.93
N SER A 109 4.03 -2.25 -5.87
CA SER A 109 2.88 -3.04 -6.30
C SER A 109 3.05 -3.65 -7.69
N TYR A 110 4.24 -3.49 -8.27
CA TYR A 110 4.59 -4.08 -9.56
C TYR A 110 4.71 -5.60 -9.47
N LEU A 111 4.25 -6.28 -10.51
CA LEU A 111 4.54 -7.68 -10.80
C LEU A 111 5.08 -7.78 -12.22
N ASN A 112 6.05 -8.69 -12.42
CA ASN A 112 6.44 -9.09 -13.77
C ASN A 112 5.21 -9.62 -14.53
N PRO A 113 5.07 -9.36 -15.85
CA PRO A 113 3.86 -9.71 -16.60
C PRO A 113 3.45 -11.20 -16.60
N ASN A 114 4.37 -12.10 -16.25
CA ASN A 114 4.13 -13.55 -16.19
C ASN A 114 4.04 -14.07 -14.75
N SER A 115 4.00 -13.17 -13.77
CA SER A 115 4.05 -13.48 -12.35
C SER A 115 2.77 -13.01 -11.69
N ASN A 116 2.32 -13.77 -10.69
CA ASN A 116 1.09 -13.49 -9.95
C ASN A 116 1.42 -13.27 -8.47
N ALA A 117 0.60 -12.48 -7.77
CA ALA A 117 0.62 -12.32 -6.32
C ALA A 117 -0.76 -11.79 -5.88
N GLY A 118 -0.88 -11.29 -4.65
CA GLY A 118 -2.13 -10.72 -4.15
C GLY A 118 -3.24 -11.76 -4.10
N PHE A 119 -4.45 -11.36 -4.47
CA PHE A 119 -5.65 -12.21 -4.46
C PHE A 119 -5.60 -13.41 -5.44
N GLU A 120 -4.64 -13.46 -6.36
CA GLU A 120 -4.60 -14.48 -7.42
C GLU A 120 -3.91 -15.78 -7.00
N THR A 121 -3.04 -15.73 -5.98
CA THR A 121 -2.22 -16.88 -5.58
C THR A 121 -1.69 -16.74 -4.16
N GLU A 122 -1.50 -17.88 -3.48
CA GLU A 122 -0.78 -17.98 -2.21
C GLU A 122 0.73 -18.24 -2.42
N ASP A 123 1.15 -18.46 -3.67
CA ASP A 123 2.57 -18.59 -4.02
C ASP A 123 3.27 -17.23 -4.00
N VAL A 124 4.27 -17.11 -3.12
CA VAL A 124 5.08 -15.90 -2.94
C VAL A 124 6.05 -15.63 -4.09
N SER A 125 6.27 -16.59 -4.99
CA SER A 125 7.30 -16.50 -6.03
C SER A 125 7.25 -15.21 -6.85
N GLY A 126 6.06 -14.76 -7.26
CA GLY A 126 5.90 -13.52 -8.03
C GLY A 126 6.19 -12.26 -7.22
N ALA A 127 5.73 -12.20 -5.95
CA ALA A 127 6.03 -11.08 -5.06
C ALA A 127 7.53 -11.03 -4.71
N ALA A 128 8.14 -12.18 -4.47
CA ALA A 128 9.56 -12.33 -4.21
C ALA A 128 10.42 -11.88 -5.40
N GLU A 129 10.01 -12.22 -6.62
CA GLU A 129 10.68 -11.78 -7.84
C GLU A 129 10.67 -10.24 -7.96
N SER A 130 9.55 -9.58 -7.65
CA SER A 130 9.47 -8.11 -7.64
C SER A 130 10.37 -7.46 -6.60
N VAL A 131 10.40 -7.99 -5.37
CA VAL A 131 11.30 -7.50 -4.31
C VAL A 131 12.76 -7.69 -4.70
N GLN A 132 13.11 -8.84 -5.27
CA GLN A 132 14.46 -9.13 -5.77
C GLN A 132 14.85 -8.23 -6.94
N ALA A 133 13.92 -7.95 -7.86
CA ALA A 133 14.18 -7.08 -9.00
C ALA A 133 14.54 -5.65 -8.58
N ILE A 134 13.99 -5.16 -7.46
CA ILE A 134 14.37 -3.87 -6.86
C ILE A 134 15.70 -3.99 -6.10
N SER A 135 15.82 -5.00 -5.25
CA SER A 135 16.99 -5.22 -4.39
C SER A 135 18.29 -5.43 -5.18
N ASN A 136 18.19 -5.95 -6.41
CA ASN A 136 19.34 -6.23 -7.29
C ASN A 136 19.69 -5.08 -8.24
N GLN A 137 19.04 -3.91 -8.15
CA GLN A 137 19.41 -2.75 -8.96
C GLN A 137 20.74 -2.18 -8.47
N THR A 138 21.80 -2.35 -9.27
CA THR A 138 23.16 -1.93 -8.91
C THR A 138 23.25 -0.44 -8.57
N GLU A 139 22.43 0.40 -9.20
CA GLU A 139 22.38 1.84 -8.90
C GLU A 139 21.93 2.15 -7.47
N PHE A 140 21.14 1.26 -6.86
CA PHE A 140 20.54 1.44 -5.55
C PHE A 140 21.19 0.58 -4.46
N SER A 141 22.24 -0.19 -4.78
CA SER A 141 22.84 -1.14 -3.84
C SER A 141 23.34 -0.52 -2.53
N GLU A 142 23.60 0.79 -2.54
CA GLU A 142 24.05 1.52 -1.36
C GLU A 142 22.93 2.13 -0.52
N LEU A 143 21.67 2.09 -0.97
CA LEU A 143 20.51 2.53 -0.20
C LEU A 143 20.37 1.71 1.09
N ASP A 144 20.08 2.39 2.19
CA ASP A 144 19.87 1.73 3.47
C ASP A 144 18.64 0.80 3.42
N ALA A 145 17.59 1.19 2.70
CA ALA A 145 16.44 0.30 2.48
C ALA A 145 16.83 -1.04 1.85
N ILE A 146 17.77 -1.06 0.90
CA ILE A 146 18.24 -2.31 0.27
C ILE A 146 19.15 -3.09 1.23
N LYS A 147 20.11 -2.42 1.87
CA LYS A 147 21.06 -3.06 2.81
C LYS A 147 20.35 -3.70 4.00
N ASN A 148 19.29 -3.08 4.49
CA ASN A 148 18.51 -3.54 5.63
C ASN A 148 17.40 -4.52 5.26
N GLY A 149 17.19 -4.78 3.96
CA GLY A 149 16.09 -5.65 3.51
C GLY A 149 14.70 -5.02 3.63
N ASN A 150 14.61 -3.69 3.73
CA ASN A 150 13.37 -2.93 3.83
C ASN A 150 12.72 -2.71 2.45
N VAL A 151 12.65 -3.77 1.64
CA VAL A 151 12.04 -3.75 0.31
C VAL A 151 10.85 -4.70 0.30
N TYR A 152 9.66 -4.19 0.01
CA TYR A 152 8.42 -4.92 0.17
C TYR A 152 7.53 -4.83 -1.05
N TYR A 153 6.89 -5.95 -1.40
CA TYR A 153 5.73 -5.97 -2.26
C TYR A 153 4.46 -5.78 -1.44
N ILE A 154 3.50 -5.01 -1.96
CA ILE A 154 2.14 -4.92 -1.46
C ILE A 154 1.14 -5.00 -2.60
N ASP A 155 0.04 -5.75 -2.39
CA ASP A 155 -0.98 -5.94 -3.40
C ASP A 155 -1.57 -4.59 -3.88
N ASN A 156 -1.66 -4.45 -5.20
CA ASN A 156 -2.07 -3.21 -5.83
C ASN A 156 -3.53 -2.83 -5.51
N PHE A 157 -4.42 -3.79 -5.34
CA PHE A 157 -5.82 -3.51 -5.00
C PHE A 157 -5.95 -2.97 -3.58
N LEU A 158 -5.10 -3.43 -2.65
CA LEU A 158 -5.10 -2.95 -1.28
C LEU A 158 -4.71 -1.47 -1.15
N VAL A 159 -3.74 -0.99 -1.94
CA VAL A 159 -3.25 0.41 -1.82
C VAL A 159 -3.78 1.35 -2.91
N GLY A 160 -4.25 0.80 -4.03
CA GLY A 160 -4.78 1.57 -5.16
C GLY A 160 -6.30 1.49 -5.34
N GLY A 161 -6.99 0.61 -4.61
CA GLY A 161 -8.43 0.42 -4.72
C GLY A 161 -9.22 1.32 -3.75
N GLY A 162 -10.23 2.03 -4.25
CA GLY A 162 -11.01 3.00 -3.47
C GLY A 162 -11.86 2.44 -2.31
N GLY A 163 -11.95 1.11 -2.16
CA GLY A 163 -12.63 0.46 -1.03
C GLY A 163 -11.71 -0.34 -0.10
N LEU A 164 -10.49 -0.64 -0.53
CA LEU A 164 -9.52 -1.46 0.20
C LEU A 164 -8.38 -0.65 0.81
N ASN A 165 -8.26 0.64 0.45
CA ASN A 165 -7.20 1.52 0.92
C ASN A 165 -6.99 1.56 2.45
N PRO A 166 -8.02 1.44 3.33
CA PRO A 166 -7.76 1.36 4.76
C PRO A 166 -7.09 0.02 5.13
N ILE A 167 -7.45 -1.09 4.47
CA ILE A 167 -6.80 -2.39 4.69
C ILE A 167 -5.35 -2.34 4.22
N GLY A 168 -5.07 -1.77 3.05
CA GLY A 168 -3.69 -1.57 2.60
C GLY A 168 -2.87 -0.73 3.57
N ALA A 169 -3.44 0.37 4.07
CA ALA A 169 -2.82 1.19 5.11
C ALA A 169 -2.63 0.44 6.43
N ALA A 170 -3.51 -0.50 6.78
CA ALA A 170 -3.35 -1.35 7.95
C ALA A 170 -2.13 -2.27 7.83
N TYR A 171 -1.92 -2.93 6.67
CA TYR A 171 -0.71 -3.74 6.45
C TYR A 171 0.56 -2.89 6.53
N LEU A 172 0.58 -1.75 5.84
CA LEU A 172 1.73 -0.84 5.86
C LEU A 172 1.98 -0.27 7.26
N GLY A 173 0.94 0.18 7.95
CA GLY A 173 1.06 0.76 9.28
C GLY A 173 1.54 -0.26 10.30
N LYS A 174 1.06 -1.51 10.23
CA LYS A 174 1.55 -2.61 11.08
C LYS A 174 3.03 -2.91 10.88
N LEU A 175 3.50 -2.82 9.64
CA LEU A 175 4.91 -3.03 9.30
C LEU A 175 5.79 -1.87 9.79
N LEU A 176 5.35 -0.63 9.56
CA LEU A 176 6.15 0.57 9.83
C LEU A 176 6.09 1.00 11.30
N HIS A 177 4.99 0.71 11.99
CA HIS A 177 4.66 1.19 13.34
C HIS A 177 4.03 0.05 14.17
N PRO A 178 4.77 -1.04 14.44
CA PRO A 178 4.21 -2.26 15.01
C PRO A 178 3.60 -2.08 16.40
N GLU A 179 4.12 -1.15 17.21
CA GLU A 179 3.61 -0.86 18.56
C GLU A 179 2.29 -0.06 18.49
N GLU A 180 2.24 1.00 17.68
CA GLU A 180 1.05 1.85 17.52
C GLU A 180 -0.09 1.11 16.82
N PHE A 181 0.23 0.20 15.91
CA PHE A 181 -0.72 -0.65 15.20
C PHE A 181 -0.93 -2.02 15.88
N GLU A 182 -0.51 -2.24 17.13
CA GLU A 182 -0.61 -3.54 17.83
C GLU A 182 -2.03 -4.14 17.77
N GLU A 183 -3.06 -3.34 17.97
CA GLU A 183 -4.46 -3.78 17.94
C GLU A 183 -5.06 -3.94 16.53
N ILE A 184 -4.35 -3.49 15.50
CA ILE A 184 -4.79 -3.60 14.11
C ILE A 184 -4.36 -4.96 13.58
N LYS A 185 -5.33 -5.70 13.02
CA LYS A 185 -5.12 -6.99 12.39
C LYS A 185 -5.61 -6.91 10.94
N PRO A 186 -4.69 -6.64 9.99
CA PRO A 186 -5.08 -6.40 8.59
C PRO A 186 -5.87 -7.56 7.97
N ASP A 187 -5.51 -8.82 8.28
CA ASP A 187 -6.21 -10.01 7.80
C ASP A 187 -7.66 -10.09 8.33
N GLU A 188 -7.92 -9.65 9.57
CA GLU A 188 -9.29 -9.60 10.11
C GLU A 188 -10.12 -8.54 9.36
N LEU A 189 -9.54 -7.37 9.07
CA LEU A 189 -10.21 -6.34 8.28
C LEU A 189 -10.50 -6.82 6.84
N LEU A 190 -9.55 -7.55 6.24
CA LEU A 190 -9.76 -8.12 4.91
C LEU A 190 -10.84 -9.20 4.91
N ARG A 191 -10.90 -10.04 5.94
CA ARG A 191 -11.97 -11.03 6.14
C ARG A 191 -13.35 -10.36 6.27
N GLU A 192 -13.43 -9.28 7.04
CA GLU A 192 -14.67 -8.48 7.18
C GLU A 192 -15.09 -7.87 5.85
N TYR A 193 -14.14 -7.30 5.09
CA TYR A 193 -14.39 -6.79 3.74
C TYR A 193 -14.97 -7.88 2.81
N LEU A 194 -14.34 -9.06 2.79
CA LEU A 194 -14.78 -10.17 1.93
C LEU A 194 -16.20 -10.65 2.29
N ALA A 195 -16.59 -10.57 3.56
CA ALA A 195 -17.92 -10.95 4.04
C ALA A 195 -19.06 -10.12 3.44
N PHE A 196 -18.79 -8.90 2.94
CA PHE A 196 -19.79 -8.10 2.23
C PHE A 196 -20.13 -8.66 0.83
N TYR A 197 -19.23 -9.44 0.23
CA TYR A 197 -19.33 -9.86 -1.17
C TYR A 197 -19.37 -11.38 -1.36
N SER A 198 -18.90 -12.15 -0.38
CA SER A 198 -18.73 -13.60 -0.48
C SER A 198 -19.02 -14.31 0.85
N THR A 199 -19.42 -15.58 0.76
CA THR A 199 -19.47 -16.50 1.91
C THR A 199 -18.12 -17.14 2.20
N GLU A 200 -17.21 -17.13 1.22
CA GLU A 200 -15.80 -17.46 1.40
C GLU A 200 -15.07 -16.18 1.82
N THR A 201 -14.75 -16.09 3.10
CA THR A 201 -14.22 -14.86 3.73
C THR A 201 -12.78 -14.99 4.18
N GLU A 202 -12.20 -16.19 4.11
CA GLU A 202 -10.79 -16.39 4.44
C GLU A 202 -9.91 -15.65 3.43
N PRO A 203 -9.06 -14.69 3.87
CA PRO A 203 -8.12 -14.05 2.97
C PRO A 203 -7.10 -15.07 2.47
N LYS A 204 -7.10 -15.34 1.18
CA LYS A 204 -6.13 -16.22 0.51
C LYS A 204 -5.39 -15.40 -0.52
N GLY A 205 -4.08 -15.26 -0.34
CA GLY A 205 -3.27 -14.45 -1.22
C GLY A 205 -1.97 -13.96 -0.59
N VAL A 206 -1.11 -13.40 -1.43
CA VAL A 206 0.14 -12.73 -1.01
C VAL A 206 -0.09 -11.23 -0.98
N PHE A 207 -0.60 -10.72 0.14
CA PHE A 207 -1.00 -9.31 0.27
C PHE A 207 0.15 -8.35 0.58
N LEU A 208 1.15 -8.84 1.32
CA LEU A 208 2.39 -8.17 1.66
C LEU A 208 3.51 -9.21 1.61
N TYR A 209 4.67 -8.86 1.07
CA TYR A 209 5.85 -9.73 1.06
C TYR A 209 7.15 -8.91 1.21
N PRO A 210 8.12 -9.30 2.05
CA PRO A 210 8.05 -10.39 3.04
C PRO A 210 6.89 -10.23 4.03
N PHE A 211 6.48 -11.34 4.67
CA PHE A 211 5.34 -11.32 5.59
C PHE A 211 5.71 -10.63 6.92
N LEU A 212 4.72 -10.12 7.65
CA LEU A 212 4.92 -9.43 8.94
C LEU A 212 5.59 -10.31 10.01
N GLU A 213 5.36 -11.64 9.98
CA GLU A 213 5.90 -12.59 10.97
C GLU A 213 7.36 -12.97 10.73
N GLU A 214 7.94 -12.61 9.58
CA GLU A 214 9.31 -12.98 9.20
C GLU A 214 10.36 -11.96 9.71
N GLN A 215 9.95 -10.97 10.51
CA GLN A 215 10.78 -9.84 10.97
C GLN A 215 11.43 -10.04 12.37
N VAL A 216 11.68 -11.29 12.78
CA VAL A 216 12.28 -11.64 14.09
C VAL A 216 13.79 -11.85 14.03
#